data_AF-A0A962LVP9-F1
#
_entry.id   AF-A0A962LVP9-F1
#
_cell.length_a   1.000
_cell.length_b   1.000
_cell.length_c   1.000
_cell.angle_alpha   90.00
_cell.angle_beta   90.00
_cell.angle_gamma   90.00
#
_symmetry.space_group_name_H-M   'P 1'
#
loop_
_entity.id
_entity.type
_entity.pdbx_description
1 polymer ?
#
loop_
_entity_poly.entity_id
_entity_poly.type
_entity_poly.pdbx_seq_one_letter_code
_entity_poly.pdbx_strand_id
1 'polypeptide(L)'
;MSVIERVELSMVDLVPKVKRTDAIQSFVSQETPLLRVFDSDGAEGVGYSYTIGSGGSSVMALLRDHLAPQLPGRDPAHIEAIWRDLKFSTNATTVGVITALALAAIDTALWDLKCRKA
;
A
#
# COMPACT_ATOMS: atom_id res chain seq x y z
N MET A 1 22.16 8.67 5.01
CA MET A 1 20.70 8.45 4.97
C MET A 1 20.48 7.09 4.36
N SER A 2 19.59 6.29 4.96
CA SER A 2 19.15 5.06 4.34
C SER A 2 18.39 5.35 3.05
N VAL A 3 18.44 4.43 2.11
CA VAL A 3 17.56 4.44 0.93
C VAL A 3 16.65 3.23 0.96
N ILE A 4 15.48 3.33 0.34
CA ILE A 4 14.63 2.17 0.08
C ILE A 4 15.39 1.26 -0.90
N GLU A 5 15.70 0.03 -0.48
CA GLU A 5 16.40 -0.94 -1.32
C GLU A 5 15.43 -1.76 -2.15
N ARG A 6 14.37 -2.25 -1.50
CA ARG A 6 13.38 -3.11 -2.14
C ARG A 6 12.02 -2.99 -1.47
N VAL A 7 11.01 -3.42 -2.21
CA VAL A 7 9.63 -3.48 -1.77
C VAL A 7 9.05 -4.84 -2.10
N GLU A 8 8.21 -5.37 -1.23
CA GLU A 8 7.49 -6.62 -1.46
C GLU A 8 6.00 -6.40 -1.35
N LEU A 9 5.28 -6.95 -2.33
CA LEU A 9 3.83 -6.90 -2.39
C LEU A 9 3.28 -8.29 -2.10
N SER A 10 2.26 -8.36 -1.26
CA SER A 10 1.47 -9.58 -1.06
C SER A 10 0.00 -9.23 -0.88
N MET A 11 -0.88 -10.19 -1.15
CA MET A 11 -2.31 -10.05 -0.94
C MET A 11 -2.76 -11.15 0.00
N VAL A 12 -3.43 -10.78 1.07
CA VAL A 12 -4.08 -11.73 1.98
C VAL A 12 -5.58 -11.65 1.76
N ASP A 13 -6.18 -12.76 1.36
CA ASP A 13 -7.62 -12.86 1.13
C ASP A 13 -8.28 -13.69 2.24
N LEU A 14 -9.07 -13.03 3.09
CA LEU A 14 -9.70 -13.66 4.25
C LEU A 14 -11.21 -13.77 4.08
N VAL A 15 -11.71 -15.00 3.93
CA VAL A 15 -13.14 -15.28 3.89
C VAL A 15 -13.71 -15.28 5.32
N PRO A 16 -14.81 -14.54 5.61
CA PRO A 16 -15.46 -14.57 6.91
C PRO A 16 -15.93 -15.97 7.29
N LYS A 17 -15.73 -16.36 8.56
CA LYS A 17 -16.16 -17.67 9.09
C LYS A 17 -17.69 -17.86 9.07
N VAL A 18 -18.43 -16.76 9.04
CA VAL A 18 -19.90 -16.73 8.99
C VAL A 18 -20.35 -15.66 8.00
N LYS A 19 -21.51 -15.85 7.39
CA LYS A 19 -22.10 -14.85 6.48
C LYS A 19 -22.23 -13.50 7.18
N ARG A 20 -21.66 -12.47 6.59
CA ARG A 20 -21.72 -11.08 7.06
C ARG A 20 -22.27 -10.19 5.95
N THR A 21 -23.25 -9.35 6.29
CA THR A 21 -23.92 -8.43 5.37
C THR A 21 -24.28 -7.15 6.11
N ASP A 22 -24.36 -6.03 5.38
CA ASP A 22 -25.02 -4.81 5.84
C ASP A 22 -26.22 -4.50 4.91
N ALA A 23 -26.75 -3.26 4.96
CA ALA A 23 -27.91 -2.86 4.16
C ALA A 23 -27.64 -2.79 2.64
N ILE A 24 -26.36 -2.67 2.22
CA ILE A 24 -25.98 -2.38 0.84
C ILE A 24 -24.96 -3.36 0.25
N GLN A 25 -24.28 -4.16 1.07
CA GLN A 25 -23.25 -5.10 0.59
C GLN A 25 -23.17 -6.40 1.42
N SER A 26 -22.57 -7.41 0.79
CA SER A 26 -22.14 -8.64 1.45
C SER A 26 -20.63 -8.63 1.63
N PHE A 27 -20.16 -9.02 2.82
CA PHE A 27 -18.74 -9.14 3.11
C PHE A 27 -18.28 -10.50 2.60
N VAL A 28 -17.95 -10.58 1.31
CA VAL A 28 -17.54 -11.83 0.64
C VAL A 28 -16.16 -12.27 1.13
N SER A 29 -15.20 -11.34 1.11
CA SER A 29 -13.88 -11.53 1.69
C SER A 29 -13.28 -10.18 2.12
N GLN A 30 -12.27 -10.22 2.97
CA GLN A 30 -11.41 -9.07 3.22
C GLN A 30 -10.13 -9.27 2.41
N GLU A 31 -10.05 -8.65 1.23
CA GLU A 31 -8.82 -8.62 0.45
C GLU A 31 -7.93 -7.54 1.07
N THR A 32 -6.73 -7.92 1.48
CA THR A 32 -5.78 -7.05 2.17
C THR A 32 -4.51 -6.94 1.31
N PRO A 33 -4.37 -5.89 0.48
CA PRO A 33 -3.09 -5.53 -0.12
C PRO A 33 -2.08 -5.16 0.97
N LEU A 34 -0.95 -5.87 1.02
CA LEU A 34 0.17 -5.59 1.92
C LEU A 34 1.39 -5.14 1.12
N LEU A 35 2.10 -4.16 1.67
CA LEU A 35 3.36 -3.66 1.16
C LEU A 35 4.39 -3.65 2.28
N ARG A 36 5.54 -4.27 2.02
CA ARG A 36 6.72 -4.21 2.88
C ARG A 36 7.79 -3.35 2.21
N VAL A 37 8.37 -2.40 2.93
CA VAL A 37 9.50 -1.58 2.50
C VAL A 37 10.73 -1.98 3.30
N PHE A 38 11.83 -2.25 2.61
CA PHE A 38 13.11 -2.56 3.21
C PHE A 38 14.11 -1.47 2.85
N ASP A 39 14.82 -0.94 3.83
CA ASP A 39 15.85 0.06 3.62
C ASP A 39 17.27 -0.52 3.69
N SER A 40 18.24 0.31 3.30
CA SER A 40 19.66 -0.06 3.26
C SER A 40 20.32 -0.26 4.62
N ASP A 41 19.62 0.08 5.70
CA ASP A 41 20.10 -0.18 7.06
C ASP A 41 19.54 -1.51 7.60
N GLY A 42 18.76 -2.24 6.79
CA GLY A 42 18.13 -3.51 7.14
C GLY A 42 16.82 -3.37 7.91
N ALA A 43 16.28 -2.15 8.05
CA ALA A 43 14.98 -1.93 8.67
C ALA A 43 13.83 -2.23 7.70
N GLU A 44 12.71 -2.67 8.27
CA GLU A 44 11.50 -3.02 7.53
C GLU A 44 10.31 -2.23 8.07
N GLY A 45 9.52 -1.62 7.18
CA GLY A 45 8.20 -1.09 7.50
C GLY A 45 7.11 -1.79 6.70
N VAL A 46 5.95 -1.96 7.32
CA VAL A 46 4.80 -2.68 6.76
C VAL A 46 3.58 -1.77 6.72
N GLY A 47 2.96 -1.70 5.56
CA GLY A 47 1.73 -0.97 5.33
C GLY A 47 0.71 -1.82 4.60
N TYR A 48 -0.55 -1.46 4.74
CA TYR A 48 -1.63 -2.21 4.13
C TYR A 48 -2.86 -1.32 3.88
N SER A 49 -3.74 -1.83 3.04
CA SER A 49 -5.11 -1.35 2.91
C SER A 49 -6.05 -2.55 2.84
N TYR A 50 -7.35 -2.34 2.66
CA TYR A 50 -8.28 -3.44 2.49
C TYR A 50 -9.46 -3.07 1.61
N THR A 51 -10.08 -4.09 1.02
CA THR A 51 -11.37 -4.03 0.33
C THR A 51 -12.32 -5.07 0.93
N ILE A 52 -13.59 -4.99 0.54
CA ILE A 52 -14.63 -5.92 0.98
C ILE A 52 -15.08 -6.73 -0.25
N GLY A 53 -14.28 -7.72 -0.63
CA GLY A 53 -14.60 -8.73 -1.64
C GLY A 53 -14.44 -8.31 -3.10
N SER A 54 -14.03 -7.07 -3.38
CA SER A 54 -13.73 -6.63 -4.75
C SER A 54 -12.74 -5.47 -4.80
N GLY A 55 -11.88 -5.47 -5.82
CA GLY A 55 -10.94 -4.38 -6.12
C GLY A 55 -9.53 -4.58 -5.56
N GLY A 56 -9.29 -5.58 -4.71
CA GLY A 56 -7.97 -5.88 -4.18
C GLY A 56 -6.94 -6.19 -5.28
N SER A 57 -7.34 -6.96 -6.29
CA SER A 57 -6.50 -7.23 -7.47
C SER A 57 -6.13 -5.96 -8.25
N SER A 58 -7.06 -5.01 -8.38
CA SER A 58 -6.82 -3.72 -9.03
C SER A 58 -5.86 -2.84 -8.22
N VAL A 59 -5.97 -2.82 -6.88
CA VAL A 59 -5.01 -2.14 -6.01
C VAL A 59 -3.62 -2.74 -6.16
N MET A 60 -3.51 -4.07 -6.16
CA MET A 60 -2.22 -4.76 -6.34
C MET A 60 -1.60 -4.51 -7.70
N ALA A 61 -2.41 -4.43 -8.76
CA ALA A 61 -1.92 -4.10 -10.09
C ALA A 61 -1.37 -2.67 -10.12
N LEU A 62 -2.10 -1.69 -9.58
CA LEU A 62 -1.61 -0.31 -9.50
C LEU A 62 -0.31 -0.21 -8.68
N LEU A 63 -0.25 -0.89 -7.53
CA LEU A 63 0.95 -0.95 -6.71
C LEU A 63 2.13 -1.54 -7.50
N ARG A 64 1.96 -2.73 -8.05
CA ARG A 64 3.03 -3.48 -8.72
C ARG A 64 3.51 -2.80 -10.00
N ASP A 65 2.58 -2.34 -10.81
CA ASP A 65 2.87 -1.97 -12.20
C ASP A 65 3.27 -0.48 -12.31
N HIS A 66 2.89 0.36 -11.34
CA HIS A 66 3.07 1.82 -11.44
C HIS A 66 3.67 2.50 -10.20
N LEU A 67 3.28 2.15 -8.98
CA LEU A 67 3.70 2.91 -7.79
C LEU A 67 4.96 2.36 -7.11
N ALA A 68 4.97 1.06 -6.79
CA ALA A 68 6.07 0.40 -6.11
C ALA A 68 7.42 0.51 -6.85
N PRO A 69 7.49 0.43 -8.20
CA PRO A 69 8.75 0.63 -8.94
C PRO A 69 9.38 2.01 -8.76
N GLN A 70 8.63 3.02 -8.31
CA GLN A 70 9.15 4.37 -8.10
C GLN A 70 9.81 4.56 -6.72
N LEU A 71 9.72 3.58 -5.81
CA LEU A 71 10.19 3.69 -4.43
C LEU A 71 11.71 3.43 -4.25
N PRO A 72 12.34 2.43 -4.89
CA PRO A 72 13.76 2.16 -4.68
C PRO A 72 14.67 3.35 -4.97
N GLY A 73 15.70 3.52 -4.15
CA GLY A 73 16.65 4.64 -4.24
C GLY A 73 16.18 5.94 -3.59
N ARG A 74 14.94 6.03 -3.11
CA ARG A 74 14.44 7.20 -2.36
C ARG A 74 14.77 7.10 -0.87
N ASP A 75 14.93 8.23 -0.21
CA ASP A 75 15.04 8.30 1.25
C ASP A 75 13.64 8.08 1.89
N PRO A 76 13.44 7.02 2.69
CA PRO A 76 12.14 6.72 3.31
C PRO A 76 11.69 7.79 4.32
N ALA A 77 12.59 8.66 4.82
CA ALA A 77 12.22 9.75 5.72
C ALA A 77 11.44 10.88 5.01
N HIS A 78 11.54 10.97 3.67
CA HIS A 78 10.86 11.99 2.86
C HIS A 78 9.41 11.60 2.48
N ILE A 79 8.63 11.11 3.46
CA ILE A 79 7.28 10.55 3.27
C ILE A 79 6.37 11.48 2.45
N GLU A 80 6.25 12.75 2.84
CA GLU A 80 5.40 13.73 2.14
C GLU A 80 5.82 13.95 0.68
N ALA A 81 7.12 13.97 0.40
CA ALA A 81 7.63 14.14 -0.96
C ALA A 81 7.33 12.91 -1.82
N ILE A 82 7.56 11.71 -1.27
CA ILE A 82 7.22 10.43 -1.93
C ILE A 82 5.71 10.40 -2.24
N TRP A 83 4.88 10.73 -1.27
CA TRP A 83 3.43 10.71 -1.44
C TRP A 83 2.95 11.68 -2.54
N ARG A 84 3.47 12.91 -2.56
CA ARG A 84 3.14 13.90 -3.58
C ARG A 84 3.56 13.46 -4.97
N ASP A 85 4.75 12.90 -5.12
CA ASP A 85 5.26 12.41 -6.40
C ASP A 85 4.41 11.27 -6.95
N LEU A 86 4.07 10.29 -6.10
CA LEU A 86 3.22 9.16 -6.48
C LEU A 86 1.81 9.63 -6.87
N LYS A 87 1.22 10.53 -6.07
CA LYS A 87 -0.07 11.16 -6.39
C LYS A 87 -0.02 11.93 -7.71
N PHE A 88 1.08 12.61 -8.00
CA PHE A 88 1.24 13.35 -9.25
C PHE A 88 1.42 12.40 -10.45
N SER A 89 2.21 11.33 -10.31
CA SER A 89 2.38 10.31 -11.35
C SER A 89 1.06 9.60 -11.74
N THR A 90 0.10 9.59 -10.83
CA THR A 90 -1.23 9.00 -11.04
C THR A 90 -2.31 10.05 -11.27
N ASN A 91 -1.98 11.33 -11.49
CA ASN A 91 -2.95 12.45 -11.46
C ASN A 91 -4.21 12.23 -12.31
N ALA A 92 -4.09 11.58 -13.47
CA ALA A 92 -5.22 11.26 -14.35
C ALA A 92 -6.22 10.26 -13.73
N THR A 93 -5.76 9.41 -12.80
CA THR A 93 -6.52 8.37 -12.11
C THR A 93 -6.54 8.56 -10.58
N THR A 94 -6.01 9.68 -10.08
CA THR A 94 -5.89 9.96 -8.63
C THR A 94 -7.24 10.07 -7.96
N VAL A 95 -8.27 10.54 -8.67
CA VAL A 95 -9.63 10.59 -8.15
C VAL A 95 -10.22 9.18 -8.17
N GLY A 96 -10.08 8.44 -7.07
CA GLY A 96 -10.69 7.13 -6.94
C GLY A 96 -10.18 6.29 -5.78
N VAL A 97 -11.01 5.33 -5.36
CA VAL A 97 -10.71 4.41 -4.25
C VAL A 97 -9.46 3.57 -4.51
N ILE A 98 -9.23 3.08 -5.73
CA ILE A 98 -8.09 2.22 -6.04
C ILE A 98 -6.76 2.94 -5.79
N THR A 99 -6.62 4.17 -6.29
CA THR A 99 -5.42 4.98 -6.08
C THR A 99 -5.25 5.38 -4.62
N ALA A 100 -6.34 5.75 -3.94
CA ALA A 100 -6.29 6.08 -2.51
C ALA A 100 -5.83 4.90 -1.65
N LEU A 101 -6.34 3.68 -1.89
CA LEU A 101 -5.95 2.48 -1.15
C LEU A 101 -4.50 2.06 -1.44
N ALA A 102 -4.02 2.24 -2.66
CA ALA A 102 -2.62 1.98 -3.02
C ALA A 102 -1.68 2.98 -2.34
N LEU A 103 -2.01 4.28 -2.36
CA LEU A 103 -1.24 5.31 -1.66
C LEU A 103 -1.24 5.08 -0.14
N ALA A 104 -2.36 4.66 0.45
CA ALA A 104 -2.46 4.35 1.88
C ALA A 104 -1.54 3.19 2.30
N ALA A 105 -1.43 2.13 1.48
CA ALA A 105 -0.53 1.02 1.76
C ALA A 105 0.95 1.45 1.74
N ILE A 106 1.33 2.36 0.83
CA ILE A 106 2.70 2.92 0.79
C ILE A 106 2.94 3.85 1.97
N ASP A 107 2.04 4.80 2.23
CA ASP A 107 2.18 5.81 3.28
C ASP A 107 2.35 5.15 4.66
N THR A 108 1.48 4.21 4.99
CA THR A 108 1.54 3.49 6.27
C THR A 108 2.82 2.66 6.42
N ALA A 109 3.34 2.08 5.33
CA ALA A 109 4.61 1.34 5.37
C ALA A 109 5.81 2.25 5.67
N LEU A 110 5.83 3.45 5.06
CA LEU A 110 6.88 4.43 5.31
C LEU A 110 6.82 5.01 6.72
N TRP A 111 5.61 5.22 7.26
CA TRP A 111 5.44 5.62 8.65
C TRP A 111 5.86 4.53 9.65
N ASP A 112 5.50 3.27 9.42
CA ASP A 112 5.98 2.14 10.25
C ASP A 112 7.51 2.07 10.23
N LEU A 113 8.13 2.15 9.04
CA LEU A 113 9.58 2.17 8.89
C LEU A 113 10.21 3.32 9.69
N LYS A 114 9.68 4.54 9.56
CA LYS A 114 10.16 5.71 10.30
C LYS A 114 10.08 5.52 11.81
N CYS A 115 8.98 4.99 12.32
CA CYS A 115 8.80 4.75 13.76
C CYS A 115 9.74 3.67 14.30
N ARG A 116 10.07 2.65 13.52
CA ARG A 116 11.03 1.60 13.92
C ARG A 116 12.48 2.08 13.98
N LYS A 117 12.81 3.17 13.29
CA LYS A 117 14.15 3.76 13.26
C LYS A 117 14.37 4.89 14.27
N ALA A 118 13.31 5.33 14.94
CA ALA A 118 13.34 6.40 15.94
C ALA A 118 13.71 5.84 17.33
#